data_AF-A0A0U5B8Z0-F1
#
_entry.id   AF-A0A0U5B8Z0-F1
#
_cell.length_a   1.000
_cell.length_b   1.000
_cell.length_c   1.000
_cell.angle_alpha   90.00
_cell.angle_beta   90.00
_cell.angle_gamma   90.00
#
_symmetry.space_group_name_H-M   'P 1'
#
loop_
_entity.id
_entity.type
_entity.pdbx_description
1 polymer ?
#
loop_
_entity_poly.entity_id
_entity_poly.type
_entity_poly.pdbx_seq_one_letter_code
_entity_poly.pdbx_strand_id
1 'polypeptide(L)'
;MKRLSALSFACVAALGTSFALPATAHAGDAPPPLADAHTQYPTSLFEGQWAIMAMSPVTVAANKALGPAARLLVTLPDSLKKIVGQDRFSLSRQSGTSWKGTSGDATLTFSLISENSAQIHITGKDNHKLDLPLYRDN
;
A
#
# COMPACT_ATOMS: atom_id res chain seq x y z
N MET A 1 74.40 -15.84 -23.40
CA MET A 1 75.00 -16.98 -22.68
C MET A 1 75.04 -16.67 -21.19
N LYS A 2 74.95 -17.72 -20.36
CA LYS A 2 75.11 -17.78 -18.89
C LYS A 2 73.93 -17.34 -18.00
N ARG A 3 73.27 -18.39 -17.49
CA ARG A 3 72.29 -18.47 -16.40
C ARG A 3 73.00 -18.30 -15.06
N LEU A 4 72.27 -17.84 -14.03
CA LEU A 4 72.55 -18.17 -12.64
C LEU A 4 71.21 -18.34 -11.91
N SER A 5 70.96 -19.59 -11.51
CA SER A 5 69.89 -20.00 -10.63
C SER A 5 70.30 -19.75 -9.17
N ALA A 6 69.36 -19.29 -8.35
CA ALA A 6 69.45 -19.46 -6.90
C ALA A 6 68.11 -20.04 -6.41
N LEU A 7 68.18 -21.29 -5.97
CA LEU A 7 67.15 -22.03 -5.25
C LEU A 7 67.31 -21.72 -3.76
N SER A 8 66.22 -21.35 -3.09
CA SER A 8 66.08 -21.53 -1.64
C SER A 8 64.73 -22.19 -1.35
N PHE A 9 64.84 -23.44 -0.89
CA PHE A 9 63.87 -24.17 -0.06
C PHE A 9 63.78 -23.47 1.32
N ALA A 10 62.78 -23.59 2.21
CA ALA A 10 61.72 -24.56 2.41
C ALA A 10 60.66 -24.00 3.40
N CYS A 11 59.49 -24.66 3.42
CA CYS A 11 58.71 -25.07 4.61
C CYS A 11 57.99 -24.02 5.48
N VAL A 12 56.66 -24.06 5.51
CA VAL A 12 55.82 -24.78 6.50
C VAL A 12 54.37 -24.30 6.35
N ALA A 13 53.47 -25.27 6.19
CA ALA A 13 52.04 -25.08 6.16
C ALA A 13 51.48 -24.61 7.52
N ALA A 14 50.58 -23.64 7.49
CA ALA A 14 49.56 -23.48 8.52
C ALA A 14 48.20 -23.36 7.83
N LEU A 15 47.48 -24.49 7.83
CA LEU A 15 46.06 -24.60 7.51
C LEU A 15 45.28 -23.77 8.53
N GLY A 16 44.79 -22.61 8.10
CA GLY A 16 43.84 -21.78 8.83
C GLY A 16 42.62 -21.49 7.97
N THR A 17 41.90 -22.53 7.53
CA THR A 17 40.58 -22.38 6.92
C THR A 17 39.57 -22.02 7.99
N SER A 18 39.49 -20.73 8.32
CA SER A 18 38.36 -20.16 9.02
C SER A 18 37.16 -20.24 8.08
N PHE A 19 36.27 -21.22 8.32
CA PHE A 19 34.96 -21.26 7.71
C PHE A 19 34.17 -20.01 8.17
N ALA A 20 34.16 -18.98 7.34
CA ALA A 20 33.17 -17.92 7.44
C ALA A 20 31.83 -18.53 7.03
N LEU A 21 30.98 -18.80 8.03
CA LEU A 21 29.57 -19.09 7.83
C LEU A 21 28.97 -17.94 7.01
N PRO A 22 28.27 -18.21 5.89
CA PRO A 22 27.46 -17.18 5.28
C PRO A 22 26.30 -16.92 6.26
N ALA A 23 26.37 -15.80 6.98
CA ALA A 23 25.20 -15.24 7.60
C ALA A 23 24.24 -14.91 6.46
N THR A 24 23.26 -15.79 6.22
CA THR A 24 22.07 -15.45 5.44
C THR A 24 21.35 -14.38 6.23
N ALA A 25 21.73 -13.13 5.98
CA ALA A 25 20.91 -11.99 6.29
C ALA A 25 19.57 -12.25 5.59
N HIS A 26 18.56 -12.63 6.36
CA HIS A 26 17.19 -12.39 5.94
C HIS A 26 17.11 -10.88 5.77
N ALA A 27 17.22 -10.42 4.52
CA ALA A 27 16.65 -9.16 4.13
C ALA A 27 15.17 -9.29 4.48
N GLY A 28 14.79 -8.81 5.66
CA GLY A 28 13.40 -8.49 5.91
C GLY A 28 13.03 -7.53 4.79
N ASP A 29 12.05 -7.92 3.98
CA ASP A 29 11.46 -7.04 2.97
C ASP A 29 11.18 -5.71 3.65
N ALA A 30 12.02 -4.72 3.34
CA ALA A 30 11.69 -3.35 3.65
C ALA A 30 10.33 -3.11 2.97
N PRO A 31 9.35 -2.52 3.67
CA PRO A 31 8.09 -2.16 3.05
C PRO A 31 8.40 -1.45 1.73
N PRO A 32 7.76 -1.84 0.60
CA PRO A 32 8.07 -1.24 -0.68
C PRO A 32 7.98 0.28 -0.54
N PRO A 33 8.92 1.03 -1.11
CA PRO A 33 8.91 2.49 -1.02
C PRO A 33 7.54 3.00 -1.43
N LEU A 34 7.00 3.96 -0.66
CA LEU A 34 5.76 4.66 -0.98
C LEU A 34 5.84 5.09 -2.45
N ALA A 35 4.95 4.55 -3.27
CA ALA A 35 5.08 4.71 -4.70
C ALA A 35 5.03 6.18 -5.11
N ASP A 36 5.83 6.49 -6.11
CA ASP A 36 5.94 7.81 -6.71
C ASP A 36 4.54 8.34 -7.08
N ALA A 37 4.33 9.66 -7.04
CA ALA A 37 3.02 10.30 -7.27
C ALA A 37 2.41 9.95 -8.65
N HIS A 38 3.21 9.40 -9.55
CA HIS A 38 2.87 8.94 -10.89
C HIS A 38 2.41 7.47 -10.97
N THR A 39 2.54 6.70 -9.90
CA THR A 39 2.21 5.27 -9.90
C THR A 39 0.70 5.06 -9.82
N GLN A 40 0.07 4.70 -10.93
CA GLN A 40 -1.34 4.34 -10.95
C GLN A 40 -1.54 2.90 -10.46
N TYR A 41 -1.84 2.74 -9.18
CA TYR A 41 -2.17 1.44 -8.61
C TYR A 41 -3.42 0.83 -9.26
N PRO A 42 -3.44 -0.49 -9.55
CA PRO A 42 -4.63 -1.14 -10.07
C PRO A 42 -5.80 -1.05 -9.09
N THR A 43 -7.04 -1.00 -9.61
CA THR A 43 -8.25 -0.90 -8.77
C THR A 43 -8.40 -2.07 -7.80
N SER A 44 -7.87 -3.24 -8.15
CA SER A 44 -7.88 -4.44 -7.29
C SER A 44 -7.22 -4.22 -5.93
N LEU A 45 -6.25 -3.30 -5.81
CA LEU A 45 -5.65 -2.95 -4.52
C LEU A 45 -6.58 -2.14 -3.62
N PHE A 46 -7.66 -1.58 -4.16
CA PHE A 46 -8.64 -0.79 -3.43
C PHE A 46 -9.89 -1.61 -3.09
N GLU A 47 -10.22 -2.61 -3.91
CA GLU A 47 -11.40 -3.45 -3.75
C GLU A 47 -11.34 -4.33 -2.50
N GLY A 48 -12.50 -4.65 -1.94
CA GLY A 48 -12.66 -5.53 -0.78
C GLY A 48 -13.33 -4.84 0.39
N GLN A 49 -13.27 -5.51 1.55
CA GLN A 49 -13.75 -4.95 2.81
C GLN A 49 -12.60 -4.24 3.54
N TRP A 50 -12.91 -3.08 4.08
CA TRP A 50 -12.00 -2.24 4.85
C TRP A 50 -12.57 -2.02 6.24
N ALA A 51 -11.92 -2.59 7.23
CA ALA A 51 -12.31 -2.48 8.63
C ALA A 51 -12.11 -1.05 9.14
N ILE A 52 -13.07 -0.62 9.97
CA ILE A 52 -12.99 0.58 10.80
C ILE A 52 -13.07 0.12 12.25
N MET A 53 -12.29 0.74 13.13
CA MET A 53 -12.33 0.40 14.55
C MET A 53 -13.76 0.53 15.12
N ALA A 54 -14.23 -0.53 15.77
CA ALA A 54 -15.52 -0.61 16.46
C ALA A 54 -16.77 -0.40 15.57
N MET A 55 -16.66 -0.62 14.26
CA MET A 55 -17.79 -0.51 13.32
C MET A 55 -17.75 -1.64 12.29
N SER A 56 -18.88 -1.84 11.59
CA SER A 56 -18.89 -2.71 10.41
C SER A 56 -17.98 -2.15 9.30
N PRO A 57 -17.42 -3.01 8.42
CA PRO A 57 -16.50 -2.58 7.37
C PRO A 57 -17.15 -1.69 6.31
N VAL A 58 -16.30 -0.91 5.63
CA VAL A 58 -16.63 -0.27 4.35
C VAL A 58 -16.37 -1.25 3.22
N THR A 59 -17.31 -1.37 2.29
CA THR A 59 -17.13 -2.19 1.09
C THR A 59 -16.69 -1.31 -0.08
N VAL A 60 -15.63 -1.72 -0.77
CA VAL A 60 -15.13 -1.06 -1.98
C VAL A 60 -15.15 -2.04 -3.13
N ALA A 61 -15.73 -1.64 -4.25
CA ALA A 61 -15.70 -2.39 -5.51
C ALA A 61 -15.22 -1.48 -6.65
N ALA A 62 -14.78 -2.03 -7.76
CA ALA A 62 -14.53 -1.27 -8.99
C ALA A 62 -15.63 -1.54 -10.02
N ASN A 63 -15.95 -0.53 -10.84
CA ASN A 63 -16.75 -0.78 -12.03
C ASN A 63 -15.93 -1.54 -13.09
N LYS A 64 -16.60 -2.04 -14.13
CA LYS A 64 -15.94 -2.75 -15.23
C LYS A 64 -15.23 -1.84 -16.24
N ALA A 65 -15.23 -0.53 -16.01
CA ALA A 65 -14.63 0.43 -16.94
C ALA A 65 -13.14 0.57 -16.67
N LEU A 66 -12.37 0.85 -17.73
CA LEU A 66 -10.93 1.06 -17.65
C LEU A 66 -10.57 2.53 -17.94
N GLY A 67 -9.35 2.92 -17.57
CA GLY A 67 -8.83 4.25 -17.84
C GLY A 67 -9.62 5.35 -17.10
N PRO A 68 -9.84 6.53 -17.73
CA PRO A 68 -10.49 7.67 -17.07
C PRO A 68 -11.94 7.42 -16.62
N ALA A 69 -12.61 6.41 -17.19
CA ALA A 69 -13.98 6.03 -16.83
C ALA A 69 -14.05 5.05 -15.65
N ALA A 70 -12.91 4.53 -15.19
CA ALA A 70 -12.84 3.66 -14.01
C ALA A 70 -13.40 4.39 -12.79
N ARG A 71 -14.16 3.66 -11.96
CA ARG A 71 -14.77 4.17 -10.73
C ARG A 71 -14.54 3.19 -9.59
N LEU A 72 -14.26 3.72 -8.41
CA LEU A 72 -14.46 2.97 -7.17
C LEU A 72 -15.88 3.21 -6.66
N LEU A 73 -16.59 2.14 -6.35
CA LEU A 73 -17.91 2.13 -5.76
C LEU A 73 -17.75 1.83 -4.27
N VAL A 74 -17.95 2.84 -3.44
CA VAL A 74 -17.79 2.74 -1.99
C VAL A 74 -19.16 2.65 -1.35
N THR A 75 -19.36 1.65 -0.50
CA THR A 75 -20.55 1.45 0.31
C THR A 75 -20.19 1.53 1.79
N LEU A 76 -20.72 2.55 2.47
CA LEU A 76 -20.55 2.75 3.90
C LEU A 76 -21.49 1.83 4.70
N PRO A 77 -21.07 1.36 5.89
CA PRO A 77 -21.94 0.65 6.81
C PRO A 77 -23.08 1.54 7.33
N ASP A 78 -24.17 0.92 7.80
CA ASP A 78 -25.37 1.61 8.27
C ASP A 78 -25.10 2.63 9.39
N SER A 79 -24.11 2.37 10.24
CA SER A 79 -23.67 3.28 11.30
C SER A 79 -23.17 4.61 10.73
N LEU A 80 -22.38 4.58 9.66
CA LEU A 80 -21.92 5.78 8.96
C LEU A 80 -23.01 6.41 8.10
N LYS A 81 -23.89 5.62 7.49
CA LYS A 81 -25.05 6.14 6.75
C LYS A 81 -25.90 7.07 7.62
N LYS A 82 -26.12 6.72 8.88
CA LYS A 82 -26.89 7.55 9.84
C LYS A 82 -26.21 8.89 10.14
N ILE A 83 -24.88 8.95 10.03
CA ILE A 83 -24.08 10.15 10.29
C ILE A 83 -23.95 11.01 9.03
N VAL A 84 -23.72 10.38 7.87
CA VAL A 84 -23.43 11.04 6.60
C VAL A 84 -24.71 11.34 5.79
N GLY A 85 -25.80 10.61 6.04
CA GLY A 85 -27.08 10.75 5.34
C GLY A 85 -27.20 9.91 4.05
N GLN A 86 -26.14 9.20 3.69
CA GLN A 86 -26.04 8.39 2.47
C GLN A 86 -24.97 7.30 2.64
N ASP A 87 -25.08 6.23 1.88
CA ASP A 87 -24.22 5.05 2.00
C ASP A 87 -23.38 4.77 0.75
N ARG A 88 -23.83 5.18 -0.44
CA ARG A 88 -23.16 4.85 -1.71
C ARG A 88 -22.47 6.05 -2.35
N PHE A 89 -21.24 5.83 -2.80
CA PHE A 89 -20.43 6.80 -3.53
C PHE A 89 -19.81 6.18 -4.77
N SER A 90 -19.74 6.95 -5.85
CA SER A 90 -18.97 6.61 -7.05
C SER A 90 -17.80 7.59 -7.17
N LEU A 91 -16.59 7.08 -6.99
CA LEU A 91 -15.38 7.89 -6.94
C LEU A 91 -14.66 7.86 -8.28
N SER A 92 -14.24 9.02 -8.76
CA SER A 92 -13.25 9.17 -9.84
C SER A 92 -11.85 9.20 -9.27
N ARG A 93 -10.90 8.65 -10.03
CA ARG A 93 -9.48 8.73 -9.67
C ARG A 93 -9.02 10.19 -9.65
N GLN A 94 -8.26 10.55 -8.63
CA GLN A 94 -7.59 11.85 -8.51
C GLN A 94 -6.08 11.70 -8.68
N SER A 95 -5.52 10.59 -8.18
CA SER A 95 -4.10 10.25 -8.30
C SER A 95 -3.89 8.74 -8.32
N GLY A 96 -2.63 8.30 -8.23
CA GLY A 96 -2.27 6.90 -8.09
C GLY A 96 -2.93 6.19 -6.92
N THR A 97 -3.09 6.88 -5.80
CA THR A 97 -3.58 6.35 -4.51
C THR A 97 -4.90 6.97 -4.06
N SER A 98 -5.38 8.03 -4.70
CA SER A 98 -6.55 8.78 -4.23
C SER A 98 -7.71 8.77 -5.22
N TRP A 99 -8.90 8.61 -4.67
CA TRP A 99 -10.17 8.60 -5.39
C TRP A 99 -11.18 9.50 -4.66
N LYS A 100 -11.96 10.27 -5.41
CA LYS A 100 -12.91 11.24 -4.86
C LYS A 100 -14.23 11.23 -5.62
N GLY A 101 -15.32 11.40 -4.88
CA GLY A 101 -16.66 11.52 -5.43
C GLY A 101 -17.59 12.25 -4.48
N THR A 102 -18.63 12.84 -5.04
CA THR A 102 -19.68 13.55 -4.31
C THR A 102 -21.00 12.88 -4.62
N SER A 103 -21.82 12.73 -3.58
CA SER A 103 -23.22 12.30 -3.70
C SER A 103 -24.03 13.16 -2.74
N GLY A 104 -25.19 13.66 -3.15
CA GLY A 104 -25.92 14.67 -2.36
C GLY A 104 -25.01 15.82 -1.89
N ASP A 105 -25.04 16.08 -0.58
CA ASP A 105 -24.25 17.13 0.08
C ASP A 105 -22.92 16.63 0.68
N ALA A 106 -22.54 15.36 0.48
CA ALA A 106 -21.32 14.79 1.03
C ALA A 106 -20.29 14.42 -0.05
N THR A 107 -19.04 14.78 0.20
CA THR A 107 -17.88 14.41 -0.61
C THR A 107 -17.03 13.40 0.14
N LEU A 108 -16.74 12.27 -0.50
CA LEU A 108 -15.88 11.23 0.02
C LEU A 108 -14.58 11.17 -0.77
N THR A 109 -13.46 11.14 -0.04
CA THR A 109 -12.13 10.85 -0.58
C THR A 109 -11.61 9.57 0.05
N PHE A 110 -11.24 8.60 -0.77
CA PHE A 110 -10.54 7.39 -0.36
C PHE A 110 -9.07 7.53 -0.76
N SER A 111 -8.15 7.35 0.19
CA SER A 111 -6.71 7.42 -0.03
C SER A 111 -6.03 6.16 0.48
N LEU A 112 -5.32 5.47 -0.40
CA LEU A 112 -4.47 4.33 -0.05
C LEU A 112 -3.17 4.85 0.59
N ILE A 113 -2.85 4.37 1.79
CA ILE A 113 -1.61 4.71 2.53
C ILE A 113 -0.57 3.60 2.32
N SER A 114 -1.00 2.35 2.40
CA SER A 114 -0.23 1.16 2.05
C SER A 114 -1.18 0.09 1.49
N GLU A 115 -0.67 -1.07 1.10
CA GLU A 115 -1.51 -2.19 0.64
C GLU A 115 -2.56 -2.64 1.69
N ASN A 116 -2.24 -2.47 2.97
CA ASN A 116 -3.08 -2.90 4.09
C ASN A 116 -3.71 -1.76 4.90
N SER A 117 -3.44 -0.51 4.53
CA SER A 117 -3.96 0.67 5.23
C SER A 117 -4.46 1.73 4.27
N ALA A 118 -5.59 2.33 4.61
CA ALA A 118 -6.18 3.41 3.85
C ALA A 118 -6.82 4.44 4.78
N GLN A 119 -7.35 5.50 4.20
CA GLN A 119 -8.11 6.51 4.91
C GLN A 119 -9.31 6.93 4.07
N ILE A 120 -10.45 7.11 4.74
CA ILE A 120 -11.60 7.82 4.19
C ILE A 120 -11.70 9.19 4.86
N HIS A 121 -11.80 10.23 4.05
CA HIS A 121 -12.21 11.57 4.47
C HIS A 121 -13.59 11.86 3.90
N ILE A 122 -14.54 12.23 4.75
CA ILE A 122 -15.88 12.65 4.36
C ILE A 122 -16.12 14.07 4.84
N THR A 123 -16.49 14.94 3.91
CA THR A 123 -16.98 16.29 4.22
C THR A 123 -18.45 16.34 3.85
N GLY A 124 -19.31 16.57 4.84
CA GLY A 124 -20.75 16.80 4.66
C GLY A 124 -21.11 18.29 4.68
N LYS A 125 -22.42 18.55 4.76
CA LYS A 125 -22.98 19.89 4.96
C LYS A 125 -22.48 20.50 6.29
N ASP A 126 -22.47 21.83 6.35
CA ASP A 126 -22.13 22.61 7.56
C ASP A 126 -20.73 22.32 8.12
N ASN A 127 -19.77 22.02 7.23
CA ASN A 127 -18.38 21.71 7.59
C ASN A 127 -18.21 20.47 8.49
N HIS A 128 -19.21 19.59 8.56
CA HIS A 128 -19.05 18.32 9.25
C HIS A 128 -18.00 17.47 8.53
N LYS A 129 -16.96 17.04 9.26
CA LYS A 129 -15.85 16.25 8.75
C LYS A 129 -15.71 14.97 9.52
N LEU A 130 -15.44 13.89 8.78
CA LEU A 130 -15.16 12.59 9.34
C LEU A 130 -13.90 12.02 8.70
N ASP A 131 -12.92 11.70 9.54
CA ASP A 131 -11.66 11.08 9.17
C ASP A 131 -11.62 9.67 9.74
N LEU A 132 -11.55 8.68 8.86
CA LEU A 132 -11.62 7.26 9.23
C LEU A 132 -10.35 6.55 8.76
N PRO A 133 -9.47 6.11 9.67
CA PRO A 133 -8.44 5.16 9.32
C PRO A 133 -9.09 3.82 8.99
N LEU A 134 -8.60 3.20 7.92
CA LEU A 134 -9.08 1.92 7.41
C LEU A 134 -7.95 0.90 7.40
N TYR A 135 -8.32 -0.35 7.68
CA TYR A 135 -7.43 -1.49 7.61
C TYR A 135 -8.04 -2.57 6.73
N ARG A 136 -7.21 -3.39 6.09
CA ARG A 136 -7.71 -4.55 5.36
C ARG A 136 -8.47 -5.48 6.30
N ASP A 137 -9.71 -5.81 5.92
CA ASP A 137 -10.53 -6.81 6.60
C ASP A 137 -10.42 -8.12 5.79
N ASN A 138 -9.52 -8.99 6.24
CA ASN A 138 -9.17 -10.25 5.57
C ASN A 138 -9.79 -11.43 6.31
#